data_AF-A0AAU7DNV9-F1
#
_entry.id   AF-A0AAU7DNV9-F1
#
_cell.length_a   1.000
_cell.length_b   1.000
_cell.length_c   1.000
_cell.angle_alpha   90.00
_cell.angle_beta   90.00
_cell.angle_gamma   90.00
#
_symmetry.space_group_name_H-M   'P 1'
#
loop_
_entity.id
_entity.type
_entity.pdbx_description
1 polymer ?
#
loop_
_entity_poly.entity_id
_entity_poly.type
_entity_poly.pdbx_seq_one_letter_code
_entity_poly.pdbx_strand_id
1 'polypeptide(L)' 'MPLSRSFQWRDPLYKDNNTDVAKYADYHDMDGFPTPLSITRLHNDEMQRQLYIYKVHYNQGLPADFWDINAVAQKIKK' A
#
# COMPACT_ATOMS: atom_id res chain seq x y z
N MET A 1 -6.84 13.61 -7.45
CA MET A 1 -6.18 12.47 -6.76
C MET A 1 -5.85 11.40 -7.79
N PRO A 2 -4.78 10.62 -7.64
CA PRO A 2 -4.39 9.63 -8.64
C PRO A 2 -5.43 8.49 -8.70
N LEU A 3 -6.04 8.24 -9.84
CA LEU A 3 -7.04 7.17 -9.98
C LEU A 3 -6.39 5.79 -10.17
N SER A 4 -5.17 5.76 -10.68
CA SER A 4 -4.40 4.53 -10.83
C SER A 4 -2.90 4.79 -10.90
N ARG A 5 -2.13 3.73 -10.68
CA ARG A 5 -0.68 3.67 -10.93
C ARG A 5 -0.37 2.36 -11.62
N SER A 6 0.32 2.41 -12.76
CA SER A 6 0.81 1.24 -13.47
C SER A 6 2.32 1.14 -13.41
N PHE A 7 2.83 -0.08 -13.42
CA PHE A 7 4.24 -0.40 -13.58
C PHE A 7 4.36 -1.51 -14.61
N GLN A 8 5.32 -1.38 -15.51
CA GLN A 8 5.56 -2.36 -16.57
C GLN A 8 7.02 -2.76 -16.58
N TRP A 9 7.29 -4.05 -16.71
CA TRP A 9 8.65 -4.58 -16.78
C TRP A 9 8.72 -5.81 -17.67
N ARG A 10 9.93 -6.12 -18.14
CA ARG A 10 10.21 -7.36 -18.86
C ARG A 10 10.41 -8.50 -17.88
N ASP A 11 9.70 -9.60 -18.10
CA ASP A 11 9.94 -10.84 -17.37
C ASP A 11 11.38 -11.33 -17.60
N PRO A 12 12.17 -11.60 -16.54
CA PRO A 12 13.56 -12.01 -16.71
C PRO A 12 13.70 -13.40 -17.34
N LEU A 13 12.73 -14.29 -17.17
CA LEU A 13 12.74 -15.67 -17.66
C LEU A 13 12.09 -15.77 -19.05
N TYR A 14 10.84 -15.33 -19.17
CA TYR A 14 10.03 -15.51 -20.37
C TYR A 14 10.16 -14.35 -21.38
N LYS A 15 10.76 -13.22 -20.97
CA LYS A 15 10.92 -11.99 -21.78
C LYS A 15 9.60 -11.33 -22.21
N ASP A 16 8.47 -11.76 -21.66
CA ASP A 16 7.17 -11.13 -21.87
C ASP A 16 7.03 -9.80 -21.11
N ASN A 17 6.01 -9.00 -21.46
CA ASN A 17 5.70 -7.77 -20.75
C ASN A 17 4.76 -8.07 -19.58
N ASN A 18 5.24 -7.85 -18.36
CA ASN A 18 4.39 -7.87 -17.17
C ASN A 18 3.90 -6.46 -16.84
N THR A 19 2.66 -6.36 -16.37
CA THR A 19 2.02 -5.11 -15.96
C THR A 19 1.38 -5.27 -14.60
N ASP A 20 1.76 -4.42 -13.64
CA ASP A 20 1.06 -4.26 -12.38
C ASP A 20 0.27 -2.96 -12.40
N VAL A 21 -1.01 -3.02 -12.04
CA VAL A 21 -1.86 -1.84 -11.91
C VAL A 21 -2.46 -1.78 -10.51
N ALA A 22 -2.30 -0.66 -9.83
CA ALA A 22 -3.08 -0.30 -8.66
C ALA A 22 -4.16 0.71 -9.07
N LYS A 23 -5.43 0.38 -8.85
CA LYS A 23 -6.57 1.29 -9.02
C LYS A 23 -7.04 1.76 -7.65
N TYR A 24 -7.37 3.04 -7.56
CA TYR A 24 -7.78 3.70 -6.32
C TYR A 24 -9.19 4.24 -6.48
N ALA A 25 -10.05 3.94 -5.52
CA ALA A 25 -11.44 4.35 -5.51
C ALA A 25 -11.89 4.73 -4.10
N ASP A 26 -13.09 5.31 -4.03
CA ASP A 26 -13.74 5.73 -2.79
C ASP A 26 -12.84 6.65 -1.95
N TYR A 27 -12.55 7.82 -2.52
CA TYR A 27 -11.70 8.80 -1.86
C TYR A 27 -12.50 9.59 -0.83
N HIS A 28 -11.97 9.66 0.39
CA HIS A 28 -12.49 10.47 1.48
C HIS A 28 -11.36 11.30 2.10
N ASP A 29 -11.70 12.45 2.66
CA ASP A 29 -10.74 13.24 3.42
C ASP A 29 -10.53 12.61 4.81
N MET A 30 -9.31 12.16 5.06
CA MET A 30 -8.88 11.57 6.32
C MET A 30 -7.80 12.46 6.93
N ASP A 31 -8.09 13.10 8.05
CA ASP A 31 -7.23 14.12 8.69
C ASP A 31 -6.77 15.24 7.72
N GLY A 32 -7.63 15.63 6.79
CA GLY A 32 -7.34 16.65 5.78
C GLY A 32 -6.56 16.15 4.57
N PHE A 33 -6.28 14.84 4.49
CA PHE A 33 -5.63 14.22 3.34
C PHE A 33 -6.61 13.37 2.53
N PRO A 34 -6.73 13.62 1.21
CA PRO A 34 -7.58 12.83 0.36
C PRO A 34 -7.03 11.41 0.20
N THR A 35 -7.77 10.44 0.72
CA THR A 35 -7.30 9.06 0.92
C THR A 35 -8.23 8.06 0.25
N PRO A 36 -7.71 7.14 -0.59
CA PRO A 36 -8.54 6.10 -1.18
C PRO A 36 -8.83 5.01 -0.15
N LEU A 37 -10.10 4.71 0.08
CA LEU A 37 -10.51 3.65 0.98
C LEU A 37 -10.69 2.30 0.27
N SER A 38 -10.67 2.29 -1.07
CA SER A 38 -10.70 1.07 -1.88
C SER A 38 -9.49 1.01 -2.82
N ILE A 39 -8.74 -0.09 -2.75
CA ILE A 39 -7.54 -0.30 -3.58
C ILE A 39 -7.61 -1.68 -4.24
N THR A 40 -7.67 -1.70 -5.56
CA THR A 40 -7.60 -2.91 -6.37
C THR A 40 -6.21 -3.04 -6.98
N ARG A 41 -5.57 -4.21 -6.86
CA ARG A 41 -4.31 -4.53 -7.55
C ARG A 41 -4.52 -5.62 -8.58
N LEU A 42 -3.99 -5.38 -9.77
CA LEU A 42 -4.03 -6.27 -10.91
C LEU A 42 -2.60 -6.60 -11.33
N HIS A 43 -2.36 -7.85 -11.71
CA HIS A 43 -1.16 -8.30 -12.39
C HIS A 43 -1.57 -8.92 -13.72
N ASN A 44 -1.09 -8.38 -14.84
CA ASN A 44 -1.47 -8.80 -16.20
C ASN A 44 -3.00 -8.90 -16.37
N ASP A 45 -3.70 -7.84 -15.97
CA ASP A 45 -5.16 -7.71 -15.97
C ASP A 45 -5.93 -8.68 -15.04
N GLU A 46 -5.22 -9.56 -14.33
CA GLU A 46 -5.80 -10.45 -13.34
C GLU A 46 -5.78 -9.81 -11.94
N MET A 47 -6.91 -9.83 -11.23
CA MET A 47 -6.99 -9.25 -9.89
C MET A 47 -6.21 -10.10 -8.89
N GLN A 48 -5.14 -9.53 -8.34
CA GLN A 48 -4.34 -10.15 -7.29
C GLN A 48 -4.84 -9.81 -5.89
N ARG A 49 -5.41 -8.61 -5.72
CA ARG A 49 -5.87 -8.14 -4.40
C ARG A 49 -6.94 -7.08 -4.48
N GLN A 50 -7.91 -7.18 -3.59
CA GLN A 50 -8.83 -6.09 -3.24
C GLN A 50 -8.62 -5.73 -1.76
N LEU A 51 -8.41 -4.44 -1.47
CA LEU A 51 -8.27 -3.93 -0.10
C LEU A 51 -9.34 -2.86 0.15
N TYR A 52 -10.03 -2.99 1.28
CA TYR A 52 -10.94 -1.99 1.82
C TYR A 52 -10.37 -1.47 3.14
N ILE A 53 -10.30 -0.15 3.30
CA ILE A 53 -9.71 0.52 4.45
C ILE A 53 -10.83 1.23 5.20
N TYR A 54 -11.06 0.85 6.45
CA TYR A 54 -12.12 1.43 7.27
C TYR A 54 -11.66 2.65 8.09
N LYS A 55 -10.39 2.68 8.50
CA LYS A 55 -9.85 3.73 9.36
C LYS A 55 -8.41 4.05 8.98
N VAL A 56 -8.13 5.34 8.86
CA VAL A 56 -6.79 5.89 8.59
C VAL A 56 -6.57 7.04 9.56
N HIS A 57 -5.34 7.15 10.06
CA HIS A 57 -4.89 8.28 10.85
C HIS A 57 -3.53 8.72 10.34
N TYR A 58 -3.36 10.01 10.13
CA TYR A 58 -2.10 10.61 9.73
C TYR A 58 -1.42 11.31 10.90
N ASN A 59 -0.11 11.55 10.77
CA ASN A 59 0.68 12.31 11.75
C ASN A 59 0.54 11.84 13.20
N GLN A 60 0.42 10.52 13.39
CA GLN A 60 0.40 9.95 14.73
C GLN A 60 1.74 10.22 15.43
N GLY A 61 1.68 10.59 16.72
CA GLY A 61 2.85 10.76 17.57
C GLY A 61 3.50 9.43 17.93
N LEU A 62 4.12 8.78 16.94
CA LEU A 62 4.82 7.51 17.13
C LEU A 62 6.08 7.72 18.01
N PRO A 63 6.41 6.76 18.90
CA PRO A 63 7.63 6.81 19.70
C PRO A 63 8.90 6.94 18.85
N ALA A 64 9.94 7.58 19.40
CA ALA A 64 11.21 7.77 18.69
C ALA A 64 11.91 6.44 18.34
N ASP A 65 11.67 5.39 19.13
CA ASP A 65 12.19 4.04 18.96
C ASP A 65 11.30 3.15 18.08
N PHE A 66 10.22 3.68 17.49
CA PHE A 66 9.25 2.87 16.75
C PHE A 66 9.85 2.06 15.60
N TRP A 67 10.92 2.57 14.98
CA TRP A 67 11.62 1.93 13.88
C TRP A 67 12.91 1.19 14.30
N ASP A 68 13.24 1.16 15.60
CA ASP A 68 14.42 0.46 16.10
C ASP A 68 14.12 -1.04 16.32
N ILE A 69 14.80 -1.88 15.53
CA ILE A 69 14.70 -3.34 15.61
C ILE A 69 15.10 -3.86 17.00
N ASN A 70 16.11 -3.24 17.64
CA ASN A 70 16.58 -3.66 18.96
C ASN A 70 15.53 -3.35 20.04
N ALA A 71 14.86 -2.20 19.94
CA ALA A 71 13.78 -1.83 20.85
C ALA A 71 12.59 -2.80 20.75
N VAL A 72 12.27 -3.28 19.53
CA VAL A 72 11.26 -4.32 19.31
C VAL A 72 11.67 -5.64 19.97
N ALA A 73 12.91 -6.09 19.77
CA ALA A 73 13.41 -7.34 20.34
C ALA A 73 13.36 -7.37 21.89
N GLN A 74 13.55 -6.22 22.54
CA GLN A 74 13.43 -6.08 24.00
C GLN A 74 11.98 -6.16 24.50
N LYS A 75 11.01 -5.63 23.75
CA LYS A 75 9.57 -5.69 24.11
C LYS A 75 8.97 -7.10 24.00
N ILE A 76 9.50 -7.94 23.10
CA ILE A 76 9.00 -9.31 22.86
C ILE A 76 9.46 -10.29 23.96
N LYS A 77 10.57 -10.01 24.64
CA LYS A 77 11.16 -10.92 25.66
C LYS A 77 10.53 -10.80 27.06
N LYS A 78 9.30 -10.29 27.19
CA LYS A 78 8.64 -10.11 28.48
C LYS A 78 7.56 -11.16 28.74
#